data_AF-A0A2S9JLN8-F1
#
_entry.id   AF-A0A2S9JLN8-F1
#
_cell.length_a   1.000
_cell.length_b   1.000
_cell.length_c   1.000
_cell.angle_alpha   90.00
_cell.angle_beta   90.00
_cell.angle_gamma   90.00
#
_symmetry.space_group_name_H-M   'P 1'
#
loop_
_entity.id
_entity.type
_entity.pdbx_description
1 polymer ?
#
loop_
_entity_poly.entity_id
_entity_poly.type
_entity_poly.pdbx_seq_one_letter_code
_entity_poly.pdbx_strand_id
1 'polypeptide(L)'
;MKKQILALLLCGGWMFSPITGSSWVDVNARNYVMSKSDKIDLKGDLPSTGIHSVNETLTAFLQEDLINVYFNRNVGVVAITIKDQSEVVVYSSTVNSQSGQVIIPITNLLSGTYTITFDNGNGSMWGEFEI
;
A
#
# COMPACT_ATOMS: atom_id res chain seq x y z
N MET A 1 -20.20 11.83 -69.47
CA MET A 1 -20.42 13.29 -69.63
C MET A 1 -20.70 13.90 -68.26
N LYS A 2 -20.07 15.06 -67.96
CA LYS A 2 -20.47 16.19 -67.07
C LYS A 2 -21.20 15.86 -65.74
N LYS A 3 -20.57 16.03 -64.56
CA LYS A 3 -20.28 17.27 -63.79
C LYS A 3 -21.51 17.89 -63.08
N GLN A 4 -21.32 18.20 -61.77
CA GLN A 4 -21.93 19.26 -60.93
C GLN A 4 -23.25 18.92 -60.21
N ILE A 5 -23.63 19.41 -59.01
CA ILE A 5 -23.05 20.01 -57.77
C ILE A 5 -24.29 20.57 -57.01
N LEU A 6 -24.33 20.47 -55.65
CA LEU A 6 -25.11 21.27 -54.66
C LEU A 6 -26.65 21.38 -54.83
N ALA A 7 -27.50 21.68 -53.84
CA ALA A 7 -27.56 21.67 -52.37
C ALA A 7 -28.96 22.21 -51.98
N LEU A 8 -29.25 22.19 -50.68
CA LEU A 8 -30.29 22.88 -49.88
C LEU A 8 -31.32 21.92 -49.26
N LEU A 9 -31.17 21.54 -47.98
CA LEU A 9 -31.57 22.29 -46.77
C LEU A 9 -33.07 22.54 -46.71
N LEU A 10 -33.77 21.75 -45.90
CA LEU A 10 -34.88 22.25 -45.08
C LEU A 10 -34.77 21.67 -43.67
N CYS A 11 -34.49 22.59 -42.76
CA CYS A 11 -34.46 22.42 -41.31
C CYS A 11 -35.84 21.98 -40.80
N GLY A 12 -35.85 21.01 -39.89
CA GLY A 12 -37.04 20.60 -39.15
C GLY A 12 -36.67 20.21 -37.74
N GLY A 13 -36.60 21.22 -36.86
CA GLY A 13 -37.03 21.20 -35.46
C GLY A 13 -36.53 20.07 -34.55
N TRP A 14 -35.64 20.43 -33.64
CA TRP A 14 -35.26 19.67 -32.46
C TRP A 14 -36.44 19.52 -31.51
N MET A 15 -36.66 18.32 -30.96
CA MET A 15 -37.02 18.13 -29.55
C MET A 15 -36.43 16.80 -29.08
N PHE A 16 -35.19 16.85 -28.59
CA PHE A 16 -34.66 15.79 -27.74
C PHE A 16 -35.38 15.88 -26.39
N SER A 17 -36.20 14.89 -26.06
CA SER A 17 -36.51 14.57 -24.67
C SER A 17 -35.56 13.45 -24.22
N PRO A 18 -34.98 13.52 -23.00
CA PRO A 18 -34.05 12.50 -22.55
C PRO A 18 -34.79 11.17 -22.36
N ILE A 19 -34.34 10.13 -23.07
CA ILE A 19 -34.63 8.75 -22.68
C ILE A 19 -33.98 8.57 -21.30
N THR A 20 -34.79 8.43 -20.26
CA THR A 20 -34.35 7.84 -18.99
C THR A 20 -34.01 6.38 -19.25
N GLY A 21 -32.79 6.15 -19.73
CA GLY A 21 -32.16 4.85 -19.65
C GLY A 21 -31.75 4.66 -18.20
N SER A 22 -32.50 3.84 -17.46
CA SER A 22 -31.98 3.24 -16.24
C SER A 22 -30.80 2.37 -16.66
N SER A 23 -29.58 2.93 -16.60
CA SER A 23 -28.38 2.12 -16.60
C SER A 23 -28.40 1.35 -15.29
N TRP A 24 -28.77 0.07 -15.37
CA TRP A 24 -28.29 -0.89 -14.40
C TRP A 24 -26.78 -0.78 -14.43
N VAL A 25 -26.22 -0.08 -13.44
CA VAL A 25 -24.80 -0.16 -13.17
C VAL A 25 -24.61 -1.58 -12.69
N ASP A 26 -24.15 -2.43 -13.60
CA ASP A 26 -23.42 -3.64 -13.21
C ASP A 26 -22.22 -3.12 -12.42
N VAL A 27 -22.40 -3.03 -11.10
CA VAL A 27 -21.28 -2.97 -10.18
C VAL A 27 -20.66 -4.35 -10.31
N ASN A 28 -19.79 -4.47 -11.32
CA ASN A 28 -18.78 -5.50 -11.36
C ASN A 28 -17.91 -5.24 -10.15
N ALA A 29 -18.40 -5.71 -9.00
CA ALA A 29 -17.63 -5.95 -7.82
C ALA A 29 -16.58 -6.95 -8.29
N ARG A 30 -15.47 -6.41 -8.81
CA ARG A 30 -14.22 -7.14 -8.82
C ARG A 30 -14.13 -7.67 -7.41
N ASN A 31 -14.24 -8.98 -7.28
CA ASN A 31 -13.85 -9.68 -6.08
C ASN A 31 -12.39 -9.29 -5.88
N TYR A 32 -12.16 -8.20 -5.16
CA TYR A 32 -10.91 -7.96 -4.51
C TYR A 32 -10.88 -9.10 -3.50
N VAL A 33 -10.26 -10.20 -3.91
CA VAL A 33 -9.76 -11.19 -2.96
C VAL A 33 -8.87 -10.36 -2.08
N MET A 34 -9.40 -9.90 -0.95
CA MET A 34 -8.65 -9.14 0.02
C MET A 34 -7.62 -10.13 0.52
N SER A 35 -6.44 -10.06 -0.08
CA SER A 35 -5.37 -11.00 0.19
C SER A 35 -5.14 -11.00 1.69
N LYS A 36 -5.04 -12.20 2.27
CA LYS A 36 -4.89 -12.38 3.71
C LYS A 36 -3.66 -11.58 4.14
N SER A 37 -3.89 -10.60 5.00
CA SER A 37 -2.83 -9.78 5.55
C SER A 37 -2.62 -10.18 7.00
N ASP A 38 -1.43 -10.67 7.31
CA ASP A 38 -1.07 -11.14 8.64
C ASP A 38 -0.30 -10.03 9.36
N LYS A 39 -0.82 -9.58 10.50
CA LYS A 39 -0.11 -8.59 11.34
C LYS A 39 1.17 -9.25 11.87
N ILE A 40 2.29 -8.54 11.74
CA ILE A 40 3.55 -8.93 12.37
C ILE A 40 3.54 -8.34 13.79
N ASP A 41 3.58 -9.21 14.80
CA ASP A 41 3.58 -8.79 16.19
C ASP A 41 4.94 -8.22 16.59
N LEU A 42 4.99 -6.90 16.75
CA LEU A 42 6.21 -6.18 17.07
C LEU A 42 6.37 -6.01 18.58
N LYS A 43 7.60 -6.22 19.04
CA LYS A 43 8.06 -6.09 20.43
C LYS A 43 9.14 -5.03 20.49
N GLY A 44 9.31 -4.43 21.68
CA GLY A 44 10.28 -3.37 21.92
C GLY A 44 9.62 -2.00 22.03
N ASP A 45 10.46 -0.96 21.96
CA ASP A 45 10.02 0.43 22.03
C ASP A 45 10.84 1.27 21.05
N LEU A 46 10.14 2.10 20.29
CA LEU A 46 10.74 3.02 19.33
C LEU A 46 10.38 4.44 19.77
N PRO A 47 11.24 5.11 20.56
CA PRO A 47 10.92 6.40 21.15
C PRO A 47 10.59 7.45 20.09
N SER A 48 9.43 8.10 20.24
CA SER A 48 9.01 9.23 19.40
C SER A 48 9.11 10.54 20.17
N THR A 49 9.45 11.62 19.48
CA THR A 49 9.38 12.98 20.05
C THR A 49 7.92 13.45 20.06
N GLY A 50 7.21 13.22 21.17
CA GLY A 50 5.82 13.66 21.31
C GLY A 50 5.14 13.14 22.58
N ILE A 51 3.99 13.74 22.94
CA ILE A 51 3.21 13.33 24.12
C ILE A 51 2.78 11.86 23.94
N HIS A 52 3.18 11.02 24.90
CA HIS A 52 2.87 9.60 24.93
C HIS A 52 1.35 9.40 24.78
N SER A 53 0.93 8.77 23.69
CA SER A 53 -0.41 8.18 23.62
C SER A 53 -0.24 6.67 23.61
N VAL A 54 -1.27 5.97 24.04
CA VAL A 54 -1.30 4.50 24.22
C VAL A 54 -1.24 3.75 22.87
N ASN A 55 -1.16 4.45 21.74
CA ASN A 55 -1.14 3.85 20.40
C ASN A 55 0.26 3.36 20.00
N GLU A 56 0.31 2.18 19.36
CA GLU A 56 1.50 1.56 18.76
C GLU A 56 2.25 2.56 17.86
N THR A 57 3.57 2.70 18.05
CA THR A 57 4.41 3.65 17.30
C THR A 57 4.41 3.37 15.80
N LEU A 58 4.47 2.09 15.42
CA LEU A 58 4.33 1.63 14.05
C LEU A 58 3.66 0.27 14.03
N THR A 59 3.11 -0.10 12.88
CA THR A 59 2.52 -1.42 12.63
C THR A 59 3.10 -2.01 11.35
N ALA A 60 3.23 -3.33 11.31
CA ALA A 60 3.72 -4.05 10.14
C ALA A 60 2.78 -5.19 9.79
N PHE A 61 2.55 -5.39 8.49
CA PHE A 61 1.65 -6.40 7.96
C PHE A 61 2.31 -7.12 6.79
N LEU A 62 2.36 -8.45 6.86
CA LEU A 62 2.73 -9.30 5.76
C LEU A 62 1.53 -9.45 4.82
N GLN A 63 1.72 -9.24 3.53
CA GLN A 63 0.69 -9.42 2.51
C GLN A 63 1.36 -9.94 1.25
N GLU A 64 1.14 -11.23 0.97
CA GLU A 64 1.79 -11.93 -0.15
C GLU A 64 3.30 -11.72 -0.08
N ASP A 65 3.88 -11.09 -1.11
CA ASP A 65 5.31 -10.88 -1.25
C ASP A 65 5.77 -9.48 -0.79
N LEU A 66 4.96 -8.81 0.03
CA LEU A 66 5.24 -7.46 0.53
C LEU A 66 5.02 -7.37 2.05
N ILE A 67 5.83 -6.54 2.70
CA ILE A 67 5.56 -6.07 4.06
C ILE A 67 5.15 -4.60 3.99
N ASN A 68 3.93 -4.31 4.44
CA ASN A 68 3.43 -2.96 4.63
C ASN A 68 3.76 -2.48 6.04
N VAL A 69 4.52 -1.41 6.16
CA VAL A 69 4.85 -0.79 7.45
C VAL A 69 4.21 0.60 7.50
N TYR A 70 3.43 0.85 8.55
CA TYR A 70 2.78 2.14 8.80
C TYR A 70 3.38 2.79 10.04
N PHE A 71 3.95 3.98 9.87
CA PHE A 71 4.44 4.80 10.97
C PHE A 71 3.30 5.65 11.51
N ASN A 72 2.78 5.28 12.69
CA ASN A 72 1.70 6.02 13.35
C ASN A 72 2.24 7.27 14.09
N ARG A 73 3.55 7.33 14.29
CA ARG A 73 4.27 8.46 14.86
C ARG A 73 5.54 8.75 14.07
N ASN A 74 5.92 10.03 14.05
CA ASN A 74 7.24 10.42 13.56
C ASN A 74 8.29 10.08 14.62
N VAL A 75 9.18 9.17 14.28
CA VAL A 75 10.33 8.69 15.07
C VAL A 75 11.66 9.07 14.43
N GLY A 76 11.63 9.96 13.44
CA GLY A 76 12.80 10.37 12.66
C GLY A 76 13.21 9.34 11.61
N VAL A 77 14.51 9.18 11.47
CA VAL A 77 15.13 8.22 10.55
C VAL A 77 15.16 6.83 11.19
N VAL A 78 14.71 5.82 10.45
CA VAL A 78 14.61 4.43 10.90
C VAL A 78 15.40 3.54 9.95
N ALA A 79 16.38 2.82 10.50
CA ALA A 79 17.03 1.70 9.84
C ALA A 79 16.12 0.46 9.95
N ILE A 80 15.82 -0.14 8.81
CA ILE A 80 15.02 -1.35 8.69
C ILE A 80 15.95 -2.46 8.24
N THR A 81 15.96 -3.56 8.97
CA THR A 81 16.72 -4.76 8.58
C THR A 81 15.83 -5.98 8.66
N ILE A 82 16.01 -6.92 7.73
CA ILE A 82 15.42 -8.26 7.79
C ILE A 82 16.56 -9.26 7.81
N LYS A 83 16.52 -10.18 8.76
CA LYS A 83 17.46 -11.29 8.89
C LYS A 83 16.76 -12.62 8.75
N ASP A 84 17.44 -13.59 8.16
CA ASP A 84 17.00 -14.99 8.18
C ASP A 84 17.32 -15.67 9.52
N GLN A 85 16.92 -16.94 9.68
CA GLN A 85 17.19 -17.75 10.87
C GLN A 85 18.70 -17.94 11.17
N SER A 86 19.58 -17.71 10.19
CA SER A 86 21.04 -17.77 10.37
C SER A 86 21.63 -16.40 10.74
N GLU A 87 20.79 -15.42 11.10
CA GLU A 87 21.16 -14.04 11.44
C GLU A 87 21.78 -13.25 10.27
N VAL A 88 21.65 -13.75 9.04
CA VAL A 88 22.18 -13.08 7.84
C VAL A 88 21.19 -12.00 7.40
N VAL A 89 21.69 -10.78 7.20
CA VAL A 89 20.87 -9.66 6.70
C VAL A 89 20.55 -9.88 5.23
N VAL A 90 19.27 -10.10 4.93
CA VAL A 90 18.75 -10.33 3.57
C VAL A 90 18.08 -9.08 2.98
N TYR A 91 17.73 -8.11 3.82
CA TYR A 91 17.23 -6.80 3.41
C TYR A 91 17.71 -5.73 4.39
N SER A 92 18.06 -4.56 3.86
CA SER A 92 18.38 -3.38 4.65
C SER A 92 17.95 -2.12 3.90
N SER A 93 17.35 -1.18 4.62
CA SER A 93 16.97 0.13 4.09
C SER A 93 16.91 1.15 5.20
N THR A 94 16.99 2.43 4.84
CA THR A 94 16.84 3.54 5.78
C THR A 94 15.74 4.45 5.27
N VAL A 95 14.75 4.73 6.12
CA VAL A 95 13.60 5.56 5.76
C VAL A 95 13.35 6.66 6.79
N ASN A 96 12.69 7.73 6.38
CA ASN A 96 12.18 8.73 7.31
C ASN A 96 10.70 8.42 7.60
N SER A 97 10.37 8.20 8.88
CA SER A 97 9.01 7.88 9.33
C SER A 97 7.95 8.94 8.98
N GLN A 98 8.36 10.17 8.63
CA GLN A 98 7.47 11.21 8.12
C GLN A 98 6.80 10.83 6.77
N SER A 99 7.30 9.82 6.06
CA SER A 99 6.63 9.26 4.88
C SER A 99 5.29 8.60 5.20
N GLY A 100 5.04 8.25 6.47
CA GLY A 100 3.82 7.61 6.96
C GLY A 100 3.72 6.11 6.63
N GLN A 101 4.18 5.69 5.45
CA GLN A 101 4.21 4.29 5.04
C GLN A 101 5.53 3.95 4.34
N VAL A 102 5.96 2.70 4.47
CA VAL A 102 6.96 2.06 3.59
C VAL A 102 6.48 0.67 3.19
N ILE A 103 6.76 0.29 1.95
CA ILE A 103 6.50 -1.04 1.40
C ILE A 103 7.84 -1.72 1.18
N ILE A 104 8.01 -2.90 1.76
CA ILE A 104 9.24 -3.68 1.66
C ILE A 104 8.96 -4.89 0.77
N PRO A 105 9.58 -4.99 -0.42
CA PRO A 105 9.44 -6.17 -1.25
C PRO A 105 10.26 -7.34 -0.69
N ILE A 106 9.62 -8.51 -0.57
CA ILE A 106 10.23 -9.75 -0.09
C ILE A 106 10.14 -10.89 -1.12
N THR A 107 9.74 -10.60 -2.36
CA THR A 107 9.56 -11.57 -3.48
C THR A 107 10.76 -12.47 -3.75
N ASN A 108 11.97 -12.03 -3.38
CA ASN A 108 13.22 -12.75 -3.65
C ASN A 108 13.73 -13.53 -2.43
N LEU A 109 13.00 -13.50 -1.32
CA LEU A 109 13.32 -14.26 -0.13
C LEU A 109 12.78 -15.69 -0.28
N LEU A 110 13.53 -16.66 0.25
CA LEU A 110 13.09 -18.05 0.28
C LEU A 110 12.05 -18.22 1.40
N SER A 111 11.23 -19.27 1.33
CA SER A 111 10.34 -19.59 2.44
C SER A 111 11.14 -19.89 3.71
N GLY A 112 10.64 -19.42 4.85
CA GLY A 112 11.31 -19.54 6.13
C GLY A 112 10.92 -18.44 7.12
N THR A 113 11.49 -18.51 8.33
CA THR A 113 11.28 -17.50 9.37
C THR A 113 12.29 -16.38 9.24
N TYR A 114 11.81 -15.16 9.41
CA TYR A 114 12.60 -13.94 9.33
C TYR A 114 12.33 -13.03 10.52
N THR A 115 13.35 -12.28 10.91
CA THR A 115 13.23 -11.23 11.93
C THR A 115 13.35 -9.88 11.25
N ILE A 116 12.31 -9.05 11.33
CA ILE A 116 12.35 -7.65 10.93
C ILE A 116 12.67 -6.77 12.14
N THR A 117 13.60 -5.84 11.97
CA THR A 117 13.99 -4.86 13.00
C THR A 117 13.87 -3.44 12.46
N PHE A 118 13.34 -2.56 13.29
CA PHE A 118 13.25 -1.11 13.10
C PHE A 118 14.06 -0.43 14.20
N ASP A 119 15.06 0.37 13.83
CA ASP A 119 15.97 1.03 14.77
C ASP A 119 16.13 2.51 14.40
N ASN A 120 15.97 3.42 15.36
CA ASN A 120 16.13 4.87 15.14
C ASN A 120 17.33 5.49 15.89
N GLY A 121 18.25 4.65 16.36
CA GLY A 121 19.42 5.01 17.17
C GLY A 121 19.12 5.26 18.65
N ASN A 122 17.86 5.46 19.03
CA ASN A 122 17.44 5.70 20.42
C ASN A 122 16.65 4.52 21.02
N GLY A 123 16.09 3.67 20.17
CA GLY A 123 15.40 2.44 20.54
C GLY A 123 15.16 1.58 19.31
N SER A 124 14.56 0.42 19.54
CA SER A 124 14.26 -0.53 18.49
C SER A 124 12.99 -1.32 18.76
N MET A 125 12.30 -1.65 17.66
CA MET A 125 11.21 -2.61 17.63
C MET A 125 11.56 -3.74 16.67
N TRP A 126 11.13 -4.95 16.98
CA TRP A 126 11.38 -6.12 16.16
C TRP A 126 10.21 -7.10 16.20
N GLY A 127 10.08 -7.93 15.17
CA GLY A 127 9.10 -9.00 15.14
C GLY A 127 9.54 -10.13 14.20
N GLU A 128 8.93 -11.28 14.39
CA GLU A 128 9.16 -12.46 13.56
C GLU A 128 7.99 -12.64 12.60
N PHE A 129 8.29 -13.09 11.38
CA PHE A 129 7.29 -13.45 10.38
C PHE A 129 7.78 -14.64 9.56
N GLU A 130 6.85 -15.33 8.92
CA GLU A 130 7.12 -16.51 8.09
C GLU A 130 6.67 -16.22 6.65
N ILE A 131 7.51 -16.60 5.69
CA ILE A 131 7.21 -16.59 4.25
C ILE A 131 7.00 -18.03 3.79
#